data_AF-A0A5B7EMH8-F1
#
_entry.id   AF-A0A5B7EMH8-F1
#
_cell.length_a   1.000
_cell.length_b   1.000
_cell.length_c   1.000
_cell.angle_alpha   90.00
_cell.angle_beta   90.00
_cell.angle_gamma   90.00
#
_symmetry.space_group_name_H-M   'P 1'
#
loop_
_entity.id
_entity.type
_entity.pdbx_description
1 polymer ?
#
loop_
_entity_poly.entity_id
_entity_poly.type
_entity_poly.pdbx_seq_one_letter_code
_entity_poly.pdbx_strand_id
1 'polypeptide(L)'
;MSWLLDGEGLELLYKAQVRSSLEFPCLAWGGFANKHLTLLHKVQNGPERLIRDAAGQQPRLRILQHRRDVEGLTVMYKVQVERVSYMQELHLPARYPQVTTHTVTQTLGSSC
;
A
#
# COMPACT_ATOMS: atom_id res chain seq x y z
N MET A 1 -7.68 32.90 -17.03
CA MET A 1 -7.65 31.72 -16.13
C MET A 1 -7.95 30.38 -16.85
N SER A 2 -8.02 30.33 -18.19
CA SER A 2 -8.39 29.09 -18.91
C SER A 2 -7.39 27.94 -18.79
N TRP A 3 -6.11 28.24 -18.51
CA TRP A 3 -5.03 27.25 -18.36
C TRP A 3 -5.13 26.44 -17.05
N LEU A 4 -5.84 26.93 -16.03
CA LEU A 4 -5.97 26.21 -14.76
C LEU A 4 -6.86 24.96 -14.88
N LEU A 5 -7.79 24.98 -15.84
CA LEU A 5 -8.75 23.90 -16.09
C LEU A 5 -8.38 23.04 -17.30
N ASP A 6 -7.18 23.23 -17.87
CA ASP A 6 -6.63 22.27 -18.82
C ASP A 6 -6.15 21.01 -18.08
N GLY A 7 -5.80 19.97 -18.85
CA GLY A 7 -5.36 18.69 -18.30
C GLY A 7 -4.16 18.80 -17.36
N GLU A 8 -3.19 19.67 -17.67
CA GLU A 8 -1.99 19.87 -16.85
C GLU A 8 -2.30 20.65 -15.57
N GLY A 9 -3.11 21.70 -15.67
CA GLY A 9 -3.57 22.52 -14.55
C GLY A 9 -4.40 21.71 -13.55
N LEU A 10 -5.29 20.84 -14.03
CA LEU A 10 -6.08 19.92 -13.20
C LEU A 10 -5.20 18.87 -12.51
N GLU A 11 -4.19 18.34 -13.20
CA GLU A 11 -3.23 17.42 -12.59
C GLU A 11 -2.39 18.11 -11.51
N LEU A 12 -1.97 19.36 -11.74
CA LEU A 12 -1.26 20.19 -10.77
C LEU A 12 -2.10 20.47 -9.53
N LEU A 13 -3.36 20.85 -9.72
CA LEU A 13 -4.30 21.11 -8.63
C LEU A 13 -4.60 19.85 -7.82
N TYR A 14 -4.78 18.72 -8.50
CA TYR A 14 -4.91 17.42 -7.85
C TYR A 14 -3.69 17.10 -6.99
N LYS A 15 -2.47 17.28 -7.53
CA LYS A 15 -1.21 17.03 -6.80
C LYS A 15 -1.06 17.95 -5.58
N ALA A 16 -1.42 19.23 -5.71
CA ALA A 16 -1.29 20.19 -4.62
C ALA A 16 -2.30 19.95 -3.49
N GLN A 17 -3.57 19.72 -3.82
CA GLN A 17 -4.66 19.73 -2.84
C GLN A 17 -5.04 18.31 -2.38
N VAL A 18 -5.38 17.45 -3.34
CA VAL A 18 -5.94 16.11 -3.06
C VAL A 18 -4.82 15.15 -2.71
N ARG A 19 -3.76 15.10 -3.52
CA ARG A 19 -2.64 14.21 -3.29
C ARG A 19 -1.89 14.53 -2.00
N SER A 20 -1.63 15.81 -1.69
CA SER A 20 -1.01 16.19 -0.41
C SER A 20 -1.85 15.73 0.78
N SER A 21 -3.18 15.90 0.71
CA SER A 21 -4.12 15.44 1.75
C SER A 21 -4.24 13.91 1.82
N LEU A 22 -3.91 13.21 0.73
CA LEU A 22 -3.92 11.76 0.66
C LEU A 22 -2.56 11.11 0.97
N GLU A 23 -1.43 11.81 0.85
CA GLU A 23 -0.08 11.27 1.09
C GLU A 23 0.34 11.33 2.56
N PHE A 24 -0.05 12.37 3.29
CA PHE A 24 0.35 12.54 4.69
C PHE A 24 -0.34 11.55 5.67
N PRO A 25 -1.61 11.15 5.49
CA PRO A 25 -2.28 10.23 6.40
C PRO A 25 -2.18 8.75 5.97
N CYS A 26 -1.38 8.38 4.97
CA CYS A 26 -1.31 6.99 4.52
C CYS A 26 -0.94 5.99 5.63
N LEU A 27 -0.05 6.40 6.56
CA LEU A 27 0.26 5.65 7.78
C LEU A 27 -0.96 5.50 8.70
N ALA A 28 -1.79 6.54 8.81
CA ALA A 28 -3.05 6.50 9.55
C ALA A 28 -4.10 5.61 8.86
N TRP A 29 -4.05 5.48 7.52
CA TRP A 29 -4.95 4.64 6.73
C TRP A 29 -4.49 3.19 6.57
N GLY A 30 -3.27 2.87 7.00
CA GLY A 30 -2.80 1.49 7.10
C GLY A 30 -3.79 0.59 7.82
N GLY A 31 -4.39 1.09 8.91
CA GLY A 31 -5.38 0.38 9.74
C GLY A 31 -6.86 0.59 9.39
N PHE A 32 -7.20 1.33 8.32
CA PHE A 32 -8.60 1.61 8.00
C PHE A 32 -9.30 0.39 7.39
N ALA A 33 -10.55 0.16 7.81
CA ALA A 33 -11.39 -0.88 7.20
C ALA A 33 -11.66 -0.60 5.71
N ASN A 34 -11.77 -1.67 4.91
CA ASN A 34 -11.97 -1.60 3.45
C ASN A 34 -13.10 -0.65 3.01
N LYS A 35 -14.17 -0.53 3.80
CA LYS A 35 -15.29 0.40 3.55
C LYS A 35 -14.85 1.87 3.45
N HIS A 36 -13.88 2.30 4.25
CA HIS A 36 -13.37 3.67 4.21
C HIS A 36 -12.39 3.89 3.05
N LEU A 37 -11.66 2.84 2.66
CA LEU A 37 -10.79 2.87 1.47
C LEU A 37 -11.60 3.08 0.19
N THR A 38 -12.78 2.47 0.08
CA THR A 38 -13.68 2.69 -1.05
C THR A 38 -14.13 4.15 -1.17
N LEU A 39 -14.30 4.85 -0.04
CA LEU A 39 -14.63 6.29 -0.05
C LEU A 39 -13.44 7.12 -0.54
N LEU A 40 -12.22 6.83 -0.07
CA LEU A 40 -11.01 7.50 -0.53
C LEU A 40 -10.74 7.25 -2.02
N HIS A 41 -11.00 6.03 -2.49
CA HIS A 41 -10.91 5.68 -3.90
C HIS A 41 -11.92 6.46 -4.74
N LYS A 42 -13.14 6.69 -4.24
CA LYS A 42 -14.13 7.54 -4.91
C LYS A 42 -13.68 9.00 -4.98
N VAL A 43 -13.05 9.52 -3.93
CA VAL A 43 -12.46 10.87 -3.92
C VAL A 43 -11.34 11.00 -4.96
N GLN A 44 -10.54 9.95 -5.19
CA GLN A 44 -9.51 9.93 -6.23
C GLN A 44 -10.09 9.79 -7.66
N ASN A 45 -11.16 9.00 -7.82
CA ASN A 45 -11.77 8.74 -9.13
C ASN A 45 -12.39 10.00 -9.77
N GLY A 46 -12.89 10.94 -8.97
CA GLY A 46 -13.49 12.18 -9.47
C GLY A 46 -12.49 13.02 -10.28
N PRO A 47 -11.38 13.46 -9.66
CA PRO A 47 -10.30 14.18 -10.34
C PRO A 47 -9.68 13.38 -11.48
N GLU A 48 -9.48 12.06 -11.34
CA GLU A 48 -8.96 11.22 -12.43
C GLU A 48 -9.86 11.25 -13.67
N ARG A 49 -11.18 11.22 -13.49
CA ARG A 49 -12.12 11.31 -14.60
C ARG A 49 -12.08 12.69 -15.24
N LEU A 50 -12.07 13.75 -14.44
CA LEU A 50 -11.91 15.13 -14.91
C LEU A 50 -10.62 15.36 -15.71
N ILE A 51 -9.49 14.84 -15.24
CA ILE A 51 -8.20 14.94 -15.93
C ILE A 51 -8.25 14.13 -17.24
N ARG A 52 -8.83 12.93 -17.23
CA ARG A 52 -8.99 12.13 -18.45
C ARG A 52 -9.86 12.84 -19.48
N ASP A 53 -10.97 13.41 -19.04
CA ASP A 53 -11.94 14.10 -19.91
C ASP A 53 -11.33 15.40 -20.49
N ALA A 54 -10.45 16.08 -19.74
CA ALA A 54 -9.78 17.31 -20.17
C ALA A 54 -8.52 17.08 -21.03
N ALA A 55 -7.73 16.04 -20.74
CA ALA A 55 -6.44 15.79 -21.38
C ALA A 55 -6.48 14.73 -22.50
N GLY A 56 -7.53 13.91 -22.56
CA GLY A 56 -7.59 12.73 -23.44
C GLY A 56 -6.57 11.64 -23.09
N GLN A 57 -5.80 11.81 -22.02
CA GLN A 57 -4.75 10.90 -21.58
C GLN A 57 -5.12 10.23 -20.25
N GLN A 58 -4.60 9.02 -20.02
CA GLN A 58 -4.71 8.41 -18.70
C GLN A 58 -3.88 9.22 -17.69
N PRO A 59 -4.49 9.70 -16.60
CA PRO A 59 -3.76 10.36 -15.53
C PRO A 59 -2.71 9.38 -14.96
N ARG A 60 -1.46 9.83 -14.78
CA ARG A 60 -0.40 9.04 -14.13
C ARG A 60 -0.56 9.00 -12.60
N LEU A 61 -1.77 8.75 -12.14
CA LEU A 61 -2.11 8.74 -10.73
C LEU A 61 -1.98 7.32 -10.18
N ARG A 62 -1.07 7.13 -9.20
CA ARG A 62 -0.91 5.83 -8.56
C ARG A 62 -2.11 5.55 -7.67
N ILE A 63 -2.68 4.36 -7.80
CA ILE A 63 -3.81 3.88 -6.98
C ILE A 63 -3.41 3.92 -5.50
N LEU A 64 -4.33 4.36 -4.62
CA LEU A 64 -4.10 4.44 -3.16
C LEU A 64 -3.57 3.13 -2.57
N GLN A 65 -4.08 1.98 -3.03
CA GLN A 65 -3.66 0.68 -2.54
C GLN A 65 -2.16 0.45 -2.73
N HIS A 66 -1.64 0.74 -3.94
CA HIS A 66 -0.22 0.59 -4.21
C HIS A 66 0.65 1.45 -3.28
N ARG A 67 0.19 2.66 -2.93
CA ARG A 67 0.90 3.53 -1.98
C ARG A 67 0.91 2.94 -0.57
N ARG A 68 -0.24 2.40 -0.11
CA ARG A 68 -0.33 1.69 1.17
C ARG A 68 0.60 0.49 1.23
N ASP A 69 0.67 -0.28 0.14
CA ASP A 69 1.52 -1.46 0.07
C ASP A 69 3.00 -1.06 0.18
N VAL A 70 3.42 -0.02 -0.56
CA VAL A 70 4.80 0.52 -0.50
C VAL A 70 5.13 1.03 0.91
N GLU A 71 4.21 1.73 1.57
CA GLU A 71 4.44 2.20 2.94
C GLU A 71 4.47 1.06 3.95
N GLY A 72 3.57 0.09 3.84
CA GLY A 72 3.57 -1.11 4.68
C GLY A 72 4.88 -1.88 4.55
N LEU A 73 5.38 -2.04 3.32
CA LEU A 73 6.70 -2.63 3.04
C LEU A 73 7.83 -1.79 3.62
N THR A 74 7.76 -0.45 3.53
CA THR A 74 8.77 0.45 4.09
C THR A 74 8.83 0.35 5.62
N VAL A 75 7.67 0.33 6.28
CA VAL A 75 7.59 0.14 7.73
C VAL A 75 8.12 -1.25 8.11
N MET A 76 7.73 -2.30 7.39
CA MET A 76 8.23 -3.65 7.63
C MET A 76 9.76 -3.73 7.45
N TYR A 77 10.32 -3.10 6.43
CA TYR A 77 11.77 -3.01 6.20
C TYR A 77 12.47 -2.26 7.35
N LYS A 78 11.92 -1.12 7.78
CA LYS A 78 12.43 -0.33 8.90
C LYS A 78 12.45 -1.09 10.21
N VAL A 79 11.42 -1.90 10.45
CA VAL A 79 11.30 -2.76 11.63
C VAL A 79 12.26 -3.95 11.51
N GLN A 80 12.18 -4.74 10.44
CA GLN A 80 12.90 -6.02 10.37
C GLN A 80 14.38 -5.88 10.01
N VAL A 81 14.72 -4.97 9.09
CA VAL A 81 16.06 -4.83 8.51
C VAL A 81 16.84 -3.68 9.14
N GLU A 82 16.32 -2.45 9.10
CA GLU A 82 17.02 -1.28 9.68
C GLU A 82 16.99 -1.26 11.21
N ARG A 83 15.97 -1.90 11.83
CA ARG A 83 15.76 -1.96 13.29
C ARG A 83 15.78 -0.58 13.95
N VAL A 84 15.10 0.39 13.36
CA VAL A 84 15.09 1.78 13.85
C VAL A 84 14.56 1.87 15.29
N SER A 85 15.28 2.59 16.15
CA SER A 85 15.05 2.57 17.60
C SER A 85 13.65 3.01 18.03
N TYR A 86 13.05 3.96 17.31
CA TYR A 86 11.71 4.50 17.62
C TYR A 86 10.56 3.59 17.15
N MET A 87 10.84 2.49 16.44
CA MET A 87 9.84 1.47 16.04
C MET A 87 10.07 0.12 16.74
N GLN A 88 10.84 0.09 17.83
CA GLN A 88 11.12 -1.14 18.58
C GLN A 88 9.84 -1.80 19.11
N GLU A 89 8.81 -1.04 19.47
CA GLU A 89 7.52 -1.59 19.93
C GLU A 89 6.80 -2.42 18.85
N LEU A 90 7.09 -2.17 17.57
CA LEU A 90 6.53 -2.92 16.44
C LEU A 90 7.33 -4.19 16.11
N HIS A 91 8.46 -4.44 16.77
CA HIS A 91 9.18 -5.70 16.64
C HIS A 91 8.37 -6.83 17.28
N LEU A 92 7.59 -7.52 16.45
CA LEU A 92 7.12 -8.84 16.80
C LEU A 92 8.31 -9.81 16.70
N PRO A 93 8.46 -10.77 17.64
CA PRO A 93 9.41 -11.86 17.46
C PRO A 93 9.10 -12.54 16.13
N ALA A 94 10.11 -12.74 15.29
CA ALA A 94 9.96 -13.48 14.05
C ALA A 94 9.44 -14.88 14.39
N ARG A 95 8.14 -15.12 14.19
CA ARG A 95 7.54 -16.44 14.31
C ARG A 95 7.90 -17.22 13.06
N TYR A 96 9.07 -17.86 13.07
CA TYR A 96 9.38 -18.86 12.08
C TYR A 96 8.43 -20.05 12.29
N PRO A 97 7.63 -20.45 11.29
CA PRO A 97 6.87 -21.68 11.41
C PRO A 97 7.88 -22.83 11.58
N GLN A 98 7.82 -23.51 12.72
CA GLN A 98 8.54 -24.77 12.91
C GLN A 98 7.90 -25.79 11.97
N VAL A 99 8.57 -26.03 10.83
CA VAL A 99 8.22 -27.12 9.93
C VAL A 99 8.78 -28.39 10.55
N THR A 100 7.94 -29.12 11.28
CA THR A 100 8.28 -30.45 11.78
C THR A 100 8.18 -31.44 10.63
N THR A 101 9.30 -31.72 9.96
CA THR A 101 9.40 -32.85 9.02
C THR A 101 9.45 -34.14 9.85
N HIS A 102 8.35 -34.87 9.91
CA HIS A 102 8.37 -36.23 10.47
C HIS A 102 9.05 -37.17 9.47
N THR A 103 10.25 -37.63 9.79
CA THR A 103 10.92 -38.71 9.07
C THR A 103 10.18 -40.03 9.33
N VAL A 104 9.61 -40.65 8.30
CA VAL A 104 8.99 -41.98 8.40
C VAL A 104 10.08 -43.04 8.23
N THR A 105 10.47 -43.71 9.30
CA THR A 105 11.32 -44.90 9.23
C THR A 105 10.45 -46.09 8.82
N GLN A 106 10.55 -46.52 7.56
CA GLN A 106 9.93 -47.78 7.13
C GLN A 106 10.72 -48.94 7.74
N THR A 107 10.12 -49.64 8.70
CA THR A 107 10.67 -50.91 9.22
C THR A 107 10.43 -52.00 8.18
N LEU A 108 11.51 -52.53 7.60
CA LEU A 108 11.52 -53.69 6.72
C LEU A 108 11.04 -54.91 7.53
N GLY A 109 9.81 -55.36 7.30
CA GLY A 109 9.28 -56.57 7.90
C GLY A 109 10.03 -57.79 7.39
N SER A 110 10.74 -58.48 8.28
CA SER A 110 11.26 -59.82 8.05
C SER A 110 10.12 -60.83 8.21
N SER A 111 9.68 -61.43 7.11
CA SER A 111 8.81 -62.61 7.13
C SER A 111 9.64 -63.87 7.42
N CYS A 112 9.24 -64.62 8.44
CA CYS A 112 9.51 -66.06 8.56
C CYS A 112 8.30 -66.82 8.02
#